data_AF-A0A9X3LE55-F1
#
_entry.id   AF-A0A9X3LE55-F1
#
_cell.length_a   1.000
_cell.length_b   1.000
_cell.length_c   1.000
_cell.angle_alpha   90.00
_cell.angle_beta   90.00
_cell.angle_gamma   90.00
#
_symmetry.space_group_name_H-M   'P 1'
#
loop_
_entity.id
_entity.type
_entity.pdbx_description
1 polymer ?
#
loop_
_entity_poly.entity_id
_entity_poly.type
_entity_poly.pdbx_seq_one_letter_code
_entity_poly.pdbx_strand_id
1 'polypeptide(L)'
;MNACPERIVHFMHEYLDGEISREHELELKSHLQSCEACQAHMHELSDVVAFVKGAAHIEAPNDFNHSVIARLPKEKSHEGVSKWLRRHPVLTAAAMFLLLMSSALFTNFNDEQQFSFTKQENVLVEGETVIIPEGQVVKGDLVVRNGDVQIEGELDGNLTIINGTAYMASTANITGTSEEINEAFDWLWYKIKDGAKEVVSFFEKDETK
;
A
#
# COMPACT_ATOMS: atom_id res chain seq x y z
N MET A 1 -13.43 -71.21 49.74
CA MET A 1 -13.47 -70.08 48.80
C MET A 1 -12.04 -69.76 48.43
N ASN A 2 -11.53 -70.38 47.36
CA ASN A 2 -10.17 -70.11 46.92
C ASN A 2 -10.21 -68.75 46.21
N ALA A 3 -9.56 -67.74 46.79
CA ALA A 3 -9.47 -66.42 46.20
C ALA A 3 -8.80 -66.53 44.82
N CYS A 4 -9.37 -65.86 43.82
CA CYS A 4 -8.74 -65.78 42.49
C CYS A 4 -7.36 -65.11 42.68
N PRO A 5 -6.25 -65.71 42.21
CA PRO A 5 -4.93 -65.11 42.37
C PRO A 5 -4.89 -63.75 41.66
N GLU A 6 -4.34 -62.73 42.31
CA GLU A 6 -4.27 -61.36 41.77
C GLU A 6 -3.59 -61.31 40.39
N ARG A 7 -2.56 -62.14 40.17
CA ARG A 7 -1.91 -62.33 38.87
C ARG A 7 -2.88 -62.75 37.75
N ILE A 8 -3.81 -63.64 38.04
CA ILE A 8 -4.78 -64.14 37.05
C ILE A 8 -5.75 -63.02 36.68
N VAL A 9 -6.18 -62.23 37.65
CA VAL A 9 -7.03 -61.05 37.40
C VAL A 9 -6.27 -60.02 36.54
N HIS A 10 -4.98 -59.80 36.80
CA HIS A 10 -4.15 -58.94 35.94
C HIS A 10 -4.12 -59.45 34.49
N PHE A 11 -3.93 -60.75 34.29
CA PHE A 11 -3.93 -61.35 32.95
C PHE A 11 -5.30 -61.25 32.26
N MET A 12 -6.42 -61.31 32.99
CA MET A 12 -7.74 -61.07 32.42
C MET A 12 -7.84 -59.67 31.81
N HIS A 13 -7.33 -58.65 32.50
CA HIS A 13 -7.31 -57.28 32.00
C HIS A 13 -6.37 -57.11 30.80
N GLU A 14 -5.13 -57.59 30.89
CA GLU A 14 -4.19 -57.59 29.75
C GLU A 14 -4.81 -58.27 28.50
N TYR A 15 -5.55 -59.35 28.68
CA TYR A 15 -6.23 -60.05 27.59
C TYR A 15 -7.35 -59.21 26.97
N LEU A 16 -8.19 -58.56 27.79
CA LEU A 16 -9.30 -57.73 27.33
C LEU A 16 -8.83 -56.44 26.64
N ASP A 17 -7.69 -55.90 27.07
CA ASP A 17 -7.03 -54.73 26.46
C ASP A 17 -6.25 -55.09 25.19
N GLY A 18 -5.96 -56.38 24.97
CA GLY A 18 -5.21 -56.87 23.81
C GLY A 18 -3.69 -56.74 23.97
N GLU A 19 -3.19 -56.61 25.19
CA GLU A 19 -1.78 -56.37 25.53
C GLU A 19 -1.08 -57.59 26.16
N ILE A 20 -1.78 -58.73 26.28
CA ILE A 20 -1.27 -59.94 26.94
C ILE A 20 -0.11 -60.60 26.17
N SER A 21 0.89 -61.09 26.91
CA SER A 21 1.97 -61.91 26.35
C SER A 21 1.49 -63.35 26.07
N ARG A 22 2.14 -64.04 25.13
CA ARG A 22 1.81 -65.45 24.82
C ARG A 22 1.96 -66.38 26.03
N GLU A 23 2.94 -66.12 26.89
CA GLU A 23 3.17 -66.92 28.10
C GLU A 23 2.04 -66.73 29.12
N HIS A 24 1.65 -65.47 29.36
CA HIS A 24 0.55 -65.13 30.26
C HIS A 24 -0.80 -65.64 29.75
N GLU A 25 -1.03 -65.59 28.43
CA GLU A 25 -2.26 -66.07 27.80
C GLU A 25 -2.45 -67.58 28.00
N LEU A 26 -1.37 -68.36 27.87
CA LEU A 26 -1.41 -69.81 28.11
C LEU A 26 -1.68 -70.12 29.59
N GLU A 27 -1.04 -69.38 30.51
CA GLU A 27 -1.29 -69.53 31.95
C GLU A 27 -2.74 -69.18 32.31
N LEU A 28 -3.26 -68.06 31.78
CA LEU A 28 -4.65 -67.63 31.95
C LEU A 28 -5.61 -68.71 31.44
N LYS A 29 -5.44 -69.21 30.21
CA LYS A 29 -6.30 -70.25 29.62
C LYS A 29 -6.28 -71.54 30.45
N SER A 30 -5.10 -71.96 30.91
CA SER A 30 -4.97 -73.13 31.78
C SER A 30 -5.71 -72.93 33.11
N HIS A 31 -5.59 -71.74 33.71
CA HIS A 31 -6.27 -71.43 34.98
C HIS A 31 -7.80 -71.43 34.82
N LEU A 32 -8.32 -70.79 33.76
CA LEU A 32 -9.76 -70.71 33.48
C LEU A 32 -10.41 -72.08 33.24
N GLN A 33 -9.66 -73.07 32.75
CA GLN A 33 -10.16 -74.46 32.62
C GLN A 33 -10.31 -75.18 33.97
N SER A 34 -9.56 -74.76 34.99
CA SER A 34 -9.50 -75.42 36.30
C SER A 34 -10.29 -74.71 37.39
N CYS A 35 -10.62 -73.43 37.21
CA CYS A 35 -11.23 -72.58 38.23
C CYS A 35 -12.52 -71.92 37.71
N GLU A 36 -13.67 -72.51 38.11
CA GLU A 36 -15.02 -72.03 37.73
C GLU A 36 -15.27 -70.58 38.17
N ALA A 37 -14.77 -70.17 39.35
CA ALA A 37 -14.95 -68.81 39.86
C ALA A 37 -14.24 -67.75 38.98
N CYS A 38 -13.00 -68.01 38.57
CA CYS A 38 -12.28 -67.10 37.67
C CYS A 38 -12.85 -67.16 36.24
N GLN A 39 -13.40 -68.30 35.81
CA GLN A 39 -14.14 -68.40 34.54
C GLN A 39 -15.40 -67.52 34.53
N ALA A 40 -16.21 -67.58 35.60
CA ALA A 40 -17.39 -66.73 35.75
C ALA A 40 -17.02 -65.24 35.73
N HIS A 41 -15.97 -64.84 36.46
CA HIS A 41 -15.48 -63.47 36.48
C HIS A 41 -15.03 -62.98 35.09
N MET A 42 -14.31 -63.82 34.33
CA MET A 42 -13.92 -63.48 32.96
C MET A 42 -15.12 -63.30 32.03
N HIS A 43 -16.17 -64.13 32.19
CA HIS A 43 -17.42 -63.99 31.46
C HIS A 43 -18.12 -62.67 31.78
N GLU A 44 -18.27 -62.33 33.07
CA GLU A 44 -18.88 -61.07 33.50
C GLU A 44 -18.14 -59.85 32.92
N LEU A 45 -16.80 -59.85 32.96
CA LEU A 45 -15.99 -58.79 32.36
C LEU A 45 -16.18 -58.71 30.83
N SER A 46 -16.20 -59.86 30.15
CA SER A 46 -16.37 -59.93 28.70
C SER A 46 -17.75 -59.43 28.27
N ASP A 47 -18.79 -59.73 29.05
CA ASP A 47 -20.16 -59.28 28.80
C ASP A 47 -20.28 -57.75 28.94
N VAL A 48 -19.64 -57.16 29.95
CA VAL A 48 -19.58 -55.70 30.11
C VAL A 48 -18.88 -55.05 28.91
N VAL A 49 -17.74 -55.59 28.49
CA VAL A 49 -17.01 -55.09 27.32
C VAL A 49 -17.86 -55.20 26.04
N ALA A 50 -18.54 -56.33 25.84
CA ALA A 50 -19.42 -56.53 24.70
C ALA A 50 -20.61 -55.56 24.71
N PHE A 51 -21.21 -55.32 25.88
CA PHE A 51 -22.31 -54.37 26.05
C PHE A 51 -21.88 -52.94 25.73
N VAL A 52 -20.73 -52.48 26.23
CA VAL A 52 -20.21 -51.13 25.95
C VAL A 52 -19.84 -50.98 24.48
N LYS A 53 -19.22 -51.99 23.86
CA LYS A 53 -18.90 -51.97 22.42
C LYS A 53 -20.16 -52.02 21.53
N GLY A 54 -21.23 -52.65 22.02
CA GLY A 54 -22.53 -52.71 21.36
C GLY A 54 -23.40 -51.46 21.59
N ALA A 55 -23.02 -50.58 22.53
CA ALA A 55 -23.70 -49.31 22.72
C ALA A 55 -23.57 -48.45 21.45
N ALA A 56 -24.68 -47.86 21.03
CA ALA A 56 -24.81 -47.20 19.74
C ALA A 56 -23.69 -46.18 19.48
N HIS A 57 -23.15 -46.20 18.26
CA HIS A 57 -22.20 -45.20 17.80
C HIS A 57 -22.87 -43.82 17.83
N ILE A 58 -22.38 -42.92 18.67
CA ILE A 58 -22.89 -41.56 18.77
C ILE A 58 -22.22 -40.75 17.67
N GLU A 59 -22.98 -40.43 16.62
CA GLU A 59 -22.53 -39.50 15.59
C GLU A 59 -22.61 -38.06 16.08
N ALA A 60 -21.69 -37.23 15.60
CA ALA A 60 -21.76 -35.80 15.86
C ALA A 60 -22.99 -35.19 15.15
N PRO A 61 -23.62 -34.15 15.71
CA PRO A 61 -24.67 -33.42 15.02
C PRO A 61 -24.17 -32.86 13.67
N ASN A 62 -25.05 -32.80 12.67
CA ASN A 62 -24.72 -32.29 11.32
C ASN A 62 -24.02 -30.92 11.33
N ASP A 63 -24.36 -30.06 12.29
CA ASP A 63 -23.84 -28.68 12.40
C ASP A 63 -22.65 -28.54 13.35
N PHE A 64 -22.06 -29.64 13.83
CA PHE A 64 -20.95 -29.61 14.79
C PHE A 64 -19.77 -28.79 14.26
N ASN A 65 -19.33 -29.07 13.02
CA ASN A 65 -18.19 -28.40 12.42
C ASN A 65 -18.43 -26.88 12.30
N HIS A 66 -19.58 -26.50 11.74
CA HIS A 66 -19.95 -25.09 11.60
C HIS A 66 -20.01 -24.37 12.96
N SER A 67 -20.60 -25.02 13.96
CA SER A 67 -20.72 -24.48 15.33
C SER A 67 -19.36 -24.29 16.01
N VAL A 68 -18.41 -25.19 15.76
CA VAL A 68 -17.04 -25.08 16.26
C VAL A 68 -16.32 -23.92 15.57
N ILE A 69 -16.34 -23.87 14.23
CA ILE A 69 -15.68 -22.81 13.45
C ILE A 69 -16.21 -21.43 13.83
N ALA A 70 -17.52 -21.29 14.03
CA ALA A 70 -18.14 -20.02 14.40
C ALA A 70 -17.70 -19.49 15.78
N ARG A 71 -17.25 -20.37 16.68
CA ARG A 71 -16.79 -20.02 18.03
C ARG A 71 -15.28 -19.82 18.10
N LEU A 72 -14.53 -20.12 17.04
CA LEU A 72 -13.11 -19.85 17.00
C LEU A 72 -12.86 -18.34 16.95
N PRO A 73 -11.86 -17.83 17.69
CA PRO A 73 -11.48 -16.43 17.58
C PRO A 73 -11.05 -16.15 16.15
N LYS A 74 -11.65 -15.12 15.53
CA LYS A 74 -11.26 -14.70 14.17
C LYS A 74 -9.79 -14.28 14.22
N GLU A 75 -8.99 -14.90 13.36
CA GLU A 75 -7.60 -14.48 13.17
C GLU A 75 -7.60 -13.00 12.77
N LYS A 76 -6.71 -12.21 13.38
CA LYS A 76 -6.56 -10.78 13.06
C LYS A 76 -5.98 -10.69 11.66
N SER A 77 -6.83 -10.71 10.65
CA SER A 77 -6.41 -10.57 9.27
C SER A 77 -5.90 -9.13 9.13
N HIS A 78 -4.59 -8.97 8.97
CA HIS A 78 -3.97 -7.69 8.57
C HIS A 78 -4.27 -7.42 7.07
N GLU A 79 -5.53 -7.60 6.69
CA GLU A 79 -6.06 -7.53 5.34
C GLU A 79 -6.56 -6.13 5.07
N GLY A 80 -5.65 -5.24 4.66
CA GLY A 80 -6.08 -3.97 4.09
C GLY A 80 -5.05 -3.51 3.08
N VAL A 81 -3.95 -2.99 3.59
CA VAL A 81 -2.97 -2.29 2.76
C VAL A 81 -1.98 -3.25 2.11
N SER A 82 -1.38 -4.17 2.87
CA SER A 82 -0.35 -5.09 2.38
C SER A 82 -0.83 -6.03 1.25
N LYS A 83 -2.05 -6.56 1.38
CA LYS A 83 -2.64 -7.48 0.38
C LYS A 83 -3.09 -6.75 -0.88
N TRP A 84 -3.55 -5.50 -0.76
CA TRP A 84 -3.95 -4.67 -1.90
C TRP A 84 -2.75 -4.24 -2.74
N LEU A 85 -1.65 -3.81 -2.09
CA LEU A 85 -0.39 -3.51 -2.79
C LEU A 85 0.14 -4.73 -3.56
N ARG A 86 0.10 -5.93 -2.96
CA ARG A 86 0.52 -7.18 -3.63
C ARG A 86 -0.39 -7.60 -4.78
N ARG A 87 -1.67 -7.22 -4.75
CA ARG A 87 -2.65 -7.60 -5.79
C ARG A 87 -2.55 -6.71 -7.03
N HIS A 88 -2.08 -5.49 -6.90
CA HIS A 88 -1.99 -4.52 -8.00
C HIS A 88 -0.58 -3.91 -8.16
N PRO A 89 0.44 -4.73 -8.50
CA PRO A 89 1.83 -4.29 -8.58
C PRO A 89 2.04 -3.12 -9.57
N VAL A 90 1.27 -3.09 -10.66
CA VAL A 90 1.34 -2.03 -11.69
C VAL A 90 0.82 -0.69 -11.14
N LEU A 91 -0.32 -0.67 -10.44
CA LEU A 91 -0.88 0.55 -9.85
C LEU A 91 0.03 1.11 -8.75
N THR A 92 0.62 0.23 -7.93
CA THR A 92 1.59 0.65 -6.92
C THR A 92 2.87 1.21 -7.54
N ALA A 93 3.38 0.59 -8.61
CA ALA A 93 4.55 1.10 -9.31
C ALA A 93 4.27 2.46 -9.96
N ALA A 94 3.11 2.63 -10.58
CA ALA A 94 2.68 3.91 -11.15
C ALA A 94 2.53 5.01 -10.09
N ALA A 95 1.92 4.70 -8.95
CA ALA A 95 1.79 5.65 -7.84
C ALA A 95 3.15 6.06 -7.26
N MET A 96 4.09 5.11 -7.08
CA MET A 96 5.45 5.44 -6.65
C MET A 96 6.21 6.26 -7.70
N PHE A 97 6.07 5.93 -8.99
CA PHE A 97 6.67 6.69 -10.06
C PHE A 97 6.17 8.13 -10.07
N LEU A 98 4.86 8.33 -9.97
CA LEU A 98 4.27 9.67 -9.90
C LEU A 98 4.74 10.43 -8.65
N LEU A 99 4.77 9.80 -7.48
CA LEU A 99 5.29 10.44 -6.27
C LEU A 99 6.76 10.87 -6.41
N LEU A 100 7.60 9.99 -6.95
CA LEU A 100 9.02 10.30 -7.18
C LEU A 100 9.19 11.39 -8.25
N MET A 101 8.44 11.31 -9.35
CA MET A 101 8.46 12.35 -10.38
C MET A 101 7.96 13.69 -9.85
N SER A 102 6.88 13.72 -9.08
CA SER A 102 6.39 14.92 -8.41
C SER A 102 7.43 15.50 -7.48
N SER A 103 8.15 14.67 -6.72
CA SER A 103 9.25 15.15 -5.86
C SER A 103 10.39 15.76 -6.65
N ALA A 104 10.77 15.17 -7.79
CA ALA A 104 11.81 15.68 -8.67
C ALA A 104 11.40 16.99 -9.37
N LEU A 105 10.13 17.14 -9.74
CA LEU A 105 9.60 18.40 -10.27
C LEU A 105 9.60 19.49 -9.19
N PHE A 106 9.23 19.14 -7.96
CA PHE A 106 9.22 20.10 -6.83
C PHE A 106 10.61 20.62 -6.49
N THR A 107 11.65 19.77 -6.58
CA THR A 107 13.03 20.23 -6.37
C THR A 107 13.50 21.20 -7.45
N ASN A 108 13.08 21.02 -8.71
CA ASN A 108 13.42 21.93 -9.81
C ASN A 108 12.65 23.26 -9.75
N PHE A 109 11.44 23.26 -9.18
CA PHE A 109 10.66 24.49 -9.01
C PHE A 109 11.37 25.52 -8.13
N ASN A 110 12.20 25.09 -7.19
CA ASN A 110 12.93 25.99 -6.31
C ASN A 110 14.06 26.77 -7.00
N ASP A 111 14.56 26.29 -8.16
CA ASP A 111 15.58 26.98 -8.95
C ASP A 111 15.00 28.09 -9.86
N GLU A 112 13.70 28.09 -10.13
CA GLU A 112 13.06 29.10 -10.98
C GLU A 112 12.82 30.44 -10.25
N GLN A 113 13.23 30.61 -8.99
CA GLN A 113 13.04 31.84 -8.20
C GLN A 113 14.13 32.90 -8.39
N GLN A 114 15.14 32.64 -9.22
CA GLN A 114 16.18 33.64 -9.49
C GLN A 114 15.66 34.81 -10.34
N PHE A 115 15.97 36.04 -9.92
CA PHE A 115 15.66 37.25 -10.66
C PHE A 115 16.33 37.23 -12.04
N SER A 116 15.55 37.43 -13.11
CA SER A 116 16.10 37.56 -14.46
C SER A 116 15.27 38.51 -15.32
N PHE A 117 15.93 39.20 -16.24
CA PHE A 117 15.30 40.18 -17.11
C PHE A 117 15.93 40.16 -18.52
N THR A 118 15.16 40.57 -19.52
CA THR A 118 15.68 40.78 -20.89
C THR A 118 16.59 42.01 -20.90
N LYS A 119 17.87 41.84 -21.29
CA LYS A 119 18.79 42.96 -21.43
C LYS A 119 18.37 43.84 -22.61
N GLN A 120 17.95 45.07 -22.31
CA GLN A 120 17.65 46.12 -23.28
C GLN A 120 18.52 47.35 -22.98
N GLU A 121 18.77 48.18 -23.99
CA GLU A 121 19.41 49.47 -23.77
C GLU A 121 18.48 50.39 -22.97
N ASN A 122 19.04 51.33 -22.19
CA ASN A 122 18.26 52.32 -21.43
C ASN A 122 17.40 51.75 -20.29
N VAL A 123 17.83 50.63 -19.71
CA VAL A 123 17.20 50.01 -18.54
C VAL A 123 18.18 50.04 -17.37
N LEU A 124 17.72 50.53 -16.22
CA LEU A 124 18.46 50.54 -14.96
C LEU A 124 17.99 49.37 -14.09
N VAL A 125 18.90 48.78 -13.31
CA VAL A 125 18.57 47.66 -12.42
C VAL A 125 19.03 47.99 -11.02
N GLU A 126 18.10 48.06 -10.09
CA GLU A 126 18.35 48.26 -8.67
C GLU A 126 17.82 47.07 -7.88
N GLY A 127 18.72 46.20 -7.43
CA GLY A 127 18.35 44.96 -6.75
C GLY A 127 17.59 44.01 -7.68
N GLU A 128 16.31 43.76 -7.35
CA GLU A 128 15.38 42.91 -8.10
C GLU A 128 14.33 43.76 -8.85
N THR A 129 14.60 45.07 -9.02
CA THR A 129 13.70 46.00 -9.72
C THR A 129 14.33 46.50 -11.01
N VAL A 130 13.57 46.39 -12.11
CA VAL A 130 13.92 46.88 -13.44
C VAL A 130 13.26 48.24 -13.64
N ILE A 131 14.07 49.29 -13.88
CA ILE A 131 13.61 50.67 -13.94
C ILE A 131 13.81 51.23 -15.35
N ILE A 132 12.73 51.78 -15.92
CA ILE A 132 12.76 52.57 -17.16
C ILE A 132 12.67 54.06 -16.76
N PRO A 133 13.78 54.81 -16.78
CA PRO A 133 13.81 56.18 -16.28
C PRO A 133 13.04 57.15 -17.20
N GLU A 134 12.61 58.27 -16.62
CA GLU A 134 11.88 59.33 -17.35
C GLU A 134 12.67 59.84 -18.57
N GLY A 135 11.97 60.02 -19.70
CA GLY A 135 12.54 60.56 -20.93
C GLY A 135 13.36 59.58 -21.77
N GLN A 136 13.45 58.30 -21.37
CA GLN A 136 14.04 57.24 -22.17
C GLN A 136 12.96 56.37 -22.82
N VAL A 137 13.23 55.93 -24.07
CA VAL A 137 12.37 55.00 -24.82
C VAL A 137 13.11 53.68 -24.96
N VAL A 138 12.56 52.64 -24.36
CA VAL A 138 13.05 51.27 -24.52
C VAL A 138 12.30 50.63 -25.68
N LYS A 139 13.02 50.11 -26.66
CA LYS A 139 12.44 49.47 -27.85
C LYS A 139 12.59 47.96 -27.78
N GLY A 140 11.49 47.26 -28.00
CA GLY A 140 11.43 45.79 -27.98
C GLY A 140 10.84 45.23 -26.69
N ASP A 141 10.59 43.92 -26.71
CA ASP A 141 9.87 43.24 -25.63
C ASP A 141 10.74 43.13 -24.36
N LEU A 142 10.12 43.42 -23.22
CA LEU A 142 10.74 43.34 -21.89
C LEU A 142 10.06 42.24 -21.08
N VAL A 143 10.84 41.25 -20.68
CA VAL A 143 10.40 40.15 -19.81
C VAL A 143 11.16 40.24 -18.51
N VAL A 144 10.44 40.30 -17.39
CA VAL A 144 11.01 40.35 -16.03
C VAL A 144 10.44 39.21 -15.20
N ARG A 145 11.32 38.46 -14.54
CA ARG A 145 10.99 37.26 -13.75
C ARG A 145 11.48 37.42 -12.32
N ASN A 146 10.63 37.11 -11.35
CA ASN A 146 10.91 37.20 -9.91
C ASN A 146 11.49 38.56 -9.50
N GLY A 147 10.87 39.64 -10.01
CA GLY A 147 11.32 41.00 -9.78
C GLY A 147 10.31 42.03 -10.26
N ASP A 148 10.43 43.24 -9.74
CA ASP A 148 9.47 44.31 -9.97
C ASP A 148 9.89 45.18 -11.15
N VAL A 149 8.92 45.85 -11.78
CA VAL A 149 9.17 46.76 -12.90
C VAL A 149 8.65 48.14 -12.57
N GLN A 150 9.51 49.16 -12.63
CA GLN A 150 9.13 50.56 -12.45
C GLN A 150 9.28 51.31 -13.77
N ILE A 151 8.16 51.80 -14.30
CA ILE A 151 8.10 52.49 -15.60
C ILE A 151 7.83 53.96 -15.33
N GLU A 152 8.83 54.80 -15.62
CA GLU A 152 8.72 56.26 -15.55
C GLU A 152 8.80 56.91 -16.95
N GLY A 153 9.47 56.22 -17.89
CA GLY A 153 9.57 56.57 -19.30
C GLY A 153 8.58 55.85 -20.22
N GLU A 154 9.03 55.51 -21.44
CA GLU A 154 8.18 54.88 -22.48
C GLU A 154 8.74 53.53 -22.91
N LEU A 155 7.85 52.53 -23.05
CA LEU A 155 8.16 51.21 -23.56
C LEU A 155 7.45 50.98 -24.91
N ASP A 156 8.23 50.88 -25.97
CA ASP A 156 7.78 50.55 -27.33
C ASP A 156 7.96 49.04 -27.58
N GLY A 157 7.07 48.26 -26.96
CA GLY A 157 7.11 46.79 -26.97
C GLY A 157 6.14 46.17 -25.97
N ASN A 158 6.14 44.84 -25.88
CA ASN A 158 5.31 44.11 -24.92
C ASN A 158 6.03 43.97 -23.57
N LEU A 159 5.27 44.02 -22.49
CA LEU A 159 5.75 43.80 -21.13
C LEU A 159 5.19 42.48 -20.59
N THR A 160 6.05 41.59 -20.15
CA THR A 160 5.65 40.34 -19.49
C THR A 160 6.32 40.24 -18.12
N ILE A 161 5.51 40.17 -17.07
CA ILE A 161 5.97 40.08 -15.69
C ILE A 161 5.56 38.72 -15.14
N ILE A 162 6.54 37.95 -14.65
CA ILE A 162 6.34 36.61 -14.08
C ILE A 162 6.78 36.66 -12.62
N ASN A 163 5.85 36.42 -11.67
CA ASN A 163 6.10 36.49 -10.23
C ASN A 163 6.72 37.83 -9.78
N GLY A 164 6.08 38.96 -10.11
CA GLY A 164 6.55 40.31 -9.77
C GLY A 164 5.43 41.34 -9.88
N THR A 165 5.71 42.59 -9.53
CA THR A 165 4.74 43.69 -9.60
C THR A 165 5.18 44.81 -10.54
N ALA A 166 4.21 45.48 -11.16
CA ALA A 166 4.44 46.62 -12.05
C ALA A 166 4.04 47.93 -11.36
N TYR A 167 4.92 48.93 -11.40
CA TYR A 167 4.67 50.28 -10.92
C TYR A 167 4.83 51.26 -12.09
N MET A 168 3.78 52.02 -12.39
CA MET A 168 3.77 53.00 -13.48
C MET A 168 3.62 54.42 -12.93
N ALA A 169 4.52 55.32 -13.31
CA ALA A 169 4.36 56.74 -13.05
C ALA A 169 3.26 57.34 -13.93
N SER A 170 2.73 58.51 -13.55
CA SER A 170 1.64 59.17 -14.29
C SER A 170 2.01 59.61 -15.73
N THR A 171 3.29 59.59 -16.07
CA THR A 171 3.86 59.93 -17.38
C THR A 171 4.23 58.70 -18.22
N ALA A 172 4.03 57.50 -17.69
CA ALA A 172 4.44 56.25 -18.34
C ALA A 172 3.52 55.87 -19.50
N ASN A 173 4.10 55.35 -20.59
CA ASN A 173 3.36 54.88 -21.76
C ASN A 173 3.89 53.52 -22.23
N ILE A 174 2.98 52.57 -22.49
CA ILE A 174 3.30 51.23 -23.03
C ILE A 174 2.58 51.11 -24.37
N THR A 175 3.33 50.91 -25.46
CA THR A 175 2.75 50.80 -26.81
C THR A 175 2.18 49.40 -27.10
N GLY A 176 2.71 48.37 -26.43
CA GLY A 176 2.29 46.97 -26.58
C GLY A 176 1.35 46.47 -25.48
N THR A 177 1.22 45.15 -25.37
CA THR A 177 0.38 44.49 -24.36
C THR A 177 1.16 44.22 -23.08
N SER A 178 0.51 44.40 -21.91
CA SER A 178 1.05 44.04 -20.60
C SER A 178 0.37 42.78 -20.07
N GLU A 179 1.16 41.73 -19.80
CA GLU A 179 0.69 40.49 -19.19
C GLU A 179 1.37 40.25 -17.84
N GLU A 180 0.56 40.10 -16.79
CA GLU A 180 0.99 39.72 -15.45
C GLU A 180 0.62 38.26 -15.20
N ILE A 181 1.63 37.42 -14.95
CA ILE A 181 1.43 36.00 -14.64
C ILE A 181 1.71 35.84 -13.14
N ASN A 182 0.63 35.74 -12.36
CA ASN A 182 0.67 35.45 -10.93
C ASN A 182 0.04 34.07 -10.66
N GLU A 183 0.58 33.40 -9.64
CA GLU A 183 0.20 32.08 -9.13
C GLU A 183 0.78 30.86 -9.87
N ALA A 184 1.19 29.87 -9.06
CA ALA A 184 1.80 28.61 -9.51
C ALA A 184 0.94 27.81 -10.50
N PHE A 185 -0.37 28.12 -10.62
CA PHE A 185 -1.31 27.46 -11.50
C PHE A 185 -1.19 27.90 -12.97
N ASP A 186 -0.98 29.20 -13.24
CA ASP A 186 -0.85 29.69 -14.62
C ASP A 186 0.51 29.32 -15.22
N TRP A 187 1.57 29.34 -14.41
CA TRP A 187 2.88 28.82 -14.79
C TRP A 187 2.84 27.32 -15.08
N LEU A 188 2.15 26.52 -14.23
CA LEU A 188 1.98 25.09 -14.43
C LEU A 188 1.20 24.81 -15.72
N TRP A 189 0.14 25.57 -15.99
CA TRP A 189 -0.64 25.45 -17.22
C TRP A 189 0.17 25.80 -18.47
N TYR A 190 0.99 26.86 -18.41
CA TYR A 190 1.92 27.24 -19.49
C TYR A 190 2.90 26.10 -19.81
N LYS A 191 3.55 25.53 -18.80
CA LYS A 191 4.48 24.40 -18.97
C LYS A 191 3.80 23.13 -19.50
N ILE A 192 2.58 22.84 -19.05
CA ILE A 192 1.79 21.71 -19.56
C ILE A 192 1.50 21.91 -21.05
N LYS A 193 1.11 23.12 -21.45
CA LYS A 193 0.79 23.45 -22.84
C LYS A 193 2.01 23.40 -23.75
N ASP A 194 3.15 23.91 -23.29
CA ASP A 194 4.41 23.86 -24.05
C ASP A 194 4.93 22.44 -24.18
N GLY A 195 4.91 21.64 -23.11
CA GLY A 195 5.30 20.24 -23.15
C GLY A 195 4.40 19.41 -24.08
N ALA A 196 3.09 19.66 -24.08
CA ALA A 196 2.15 19.00 -25.00
C ALA A 196 2.45 19.37 -26.47
N LYS A 197 2.76 20.65 -26.74
CA LYS A 197 3.11 21.12 -28.08
C LYS A 197 4.42 20.51 -28.58
N GLU A 198 5.41 20.37 -27.70
CA GLU A 198 6.69 19.73 -28.01
C GLU A 198 6.51 18.25 -28.36
N VAL A 199 5.73 17.50 -27.57
CA VAL A 199 5.41 16.09 -27.83
C VAL A 199 4.65 15.91 -29.15
N VAL A 200 3.61 16.72 -29.41
CA VAL A 200 2.87 16.67 -30.68
C VAL A 200 3.78 16.97 -31.88
N SER A 201 4.67 17.97 -31.76
CA SER A 201 5.61 18.30 -32.83
C SER A 201 6.67 17.22 -33.07
N PHE A 202 6.98 16.41 -32.05
CA PHE A 202 7.89 15.27 -32.16
C PHE A 202 7.21 14.09 -32.87
N PHE A 203 5.93 13.82 -32.56
CA PHE A 203 5.14 12.80 -33.24
C PHE A 203 4.80 13.17 -34.69
N GLU A 204 4.51 14.44 -35.00
CA GLU A 204 4.30 14.91 -36.39
C GLU A 204 5.58 14.85 -37.23
N LYS A 205 6.77 14.96 -36.62
CA LYS A 205 8.05 14.83 -37.33
C LYS A 205 8.41 13.39 -37.70
N ASP A 206 7.90 12.40 -36.98
CA ASP A 206 8.16 10.98 -37.26
C ASP A 206 7.25 10.40 -38.35
N GLU A 207 6.11 11.03 -38.68
CA GLU A 207 5.23 10.57 -39.77
C GLU A 207 5.63 11.06 -41.18
N THR A 208 6.64 11.93 -41.30
CA THR A 208 7.10 12.50 -42.59
C THR A 208 8.41 11.90 -43.11
N LYS A 209 8.82 10.71 -42.65
CA LYS A 209 10.03 10.03 -43.12
C LYS A 209 9.80 8.59 -43.59
#